data_AF-A0A951N5V3-F1
#
_entry.id   AF-A0A951N5V3-F1
#
_cell.length_a   1.000
_cell.length_b   1.000
_cell.length_c   1.000
_cell.angle_alpha   90.00
_cell.angle_beta   90.00
_cell.angle_gamma   90.00
#
_symmetry.space_group_name_H-M   'P 1'
#
loop_
_entity.id
_entity.type
_entity.pdbx_description
1 polymer ?
#
loop_
_entity_poly.entity_id
_entity_poly.type
_entity_poly.pdbx_seq_one_letter_code
_entity_poly.pdbx_strand_id
1 'polypeptide(L)'
;MRPKKVEKTADGHHVVIEGCKWRATNPHLPEEERQRLVNELMSARRAVGAALKSGDKEAETLARARVNAAKIALGERGPKWWDEGNGEKA
;
A
#
# COMPACT_ATOMS: atom_id res chain seq x y z
N MET A 1 17.32 9.10 11.83
CA MET A 1 16.63 7.79 12.02
C MET A 1 17.11 6.85 10.93
N ARG A 2 17.73 5.71 11.26
CA ARG A 2 18.06 4.70 10.23
C ARG A 2 16.75 4.14 9.68
N PRO A 3 16.60 3.91 8.36
CA PRO A 3 15.41 3.25 7.85
C PRO A 3 15.30 1.88 8.53
N LYS A 4 14.16 1.61 9.19
CA LYS A 4 13.89 0.29 9.77
C LYS A 4 14.03 -0.75 8.65
N LYS A 5 14.89 -1.74 8.85
CA LYS A 5 15.07 -2.83 7.90
C LYS A 5 13.75 -3.60 7.83
N VAL A 6 13.13 -3.57 6.66
CA VAL A 6 11.90 -4.31 6.39
C VAL A 6 12.32 -5.73 6.00
N GLU A 7 12.02 -6.70 6.85
CA GLU A 7 12.31 -8.10 6.55
C GLU A 7 11.17 -8.69 5.71
N LYS A 8 11.51 -9.30 4.57
CA LYS A 8 10.54 -10.03 3.75
C LYS A 8 10.49 -11.48 4.20
N THR A 9 9.31 -12.09 4.16
CA THR A 9 9.16 -13.54 4.32
C THR A 9 9.86 -14.27 3.16
N ALA A 10 10.18 -15.56 3.34
CA ALA A 10 10.87 -16.37 2.32
C ALA A 10 10.09 -16.44 0.99
N ASP A 11 8.76 -16.42 1.05
CA ASP A 11 7.86 -16.36 -0.11
C ASP A 11 7.73 -14.95 -0.72
N GLY A 12 8.26 -13.91 -0.07
CA GLY A 12 8.19 -12.52 -0.53
C GLY A 12 6.80 -11.87 -0.42
N HIS A 13 5.76 -12.61 -0.01
CA HIS A 13 4.38 -12.13 0.05
C HIS A 13 4.13 -11.15 1.20
N HIS A 14 4.97 -11.19 2.23
CA HIS A 14 4.80 -10.39 3.43
C HIS A 14 6.09 -9.70 3.84
N VAL A 15 5.92 -8.60 4.57
CA VAL A 15 6.98 -7.89 5.27
C VAL A 15 6.69 -7.89 6.77
N VAL A 16 7.72 -8.03 7.59
CA VAL A 16 7.64 -7.95 9.05
C VAL A 16 8.20 -6.61 9.50
N ILE A 17 7.37 -5.83 10.18
CA ILE A 17 7.73 -4.51 10.71
C ILE A 17 7.29 -4.49 12.18
N GLU A 18 8.25 -4.39 13.10
CA GLU A 18 7.99 -4.40 14.55
C GLU A 18 7.17 -5.61 15.04
N GLY A 19 7.47 -6.80 14.51
CA GLY A 19 6.74 -8.03 14.83
C GLY A 19 5.39 -8.17 14.15
N CYS A 20 4.87 -7.11 13.52
CA CYS A 20 3.64 -7.15 12.75
C CYS A 20 3.91 -7.60 11.31
N LYS A 21 3.17 -8.62 10.86
CA LYS A 21 3.21 -9.13 9.47
C LYS A 21 2.24 -8.35 8.59
N TRP A 22 2.77 -7.68 7.58
CA TRP A 22 2.03 -6.91 6.59
C TRP A 22 2.18 -7.54 5.21
N ARG A 23 1.18 -7.36 4.35
CA ARG A 23 1.30 -7.77 2.95
C ARG A 23 2.33 -6.90 2.23
N ALA A 24 3.22 -7.52 1.46
CA ALA A 24 4.19 -6.79 0.65
C ALA A 24 3.52 -6.14 -0.58
N THR A 25 4.09 -5.02 -1.03
CA THR A 25 3.77 -4.42 -2.33
C THR A 25 3.96 -5.47 -3.44
N ASN A 26 3.04 -5.53 -4.40
CA ASN A 26 3.12 -6.43 -5.53
C ASN A 26 4.44 -6.20 -6.31
N PRO A 27 5.37 -7.17 -6.34
CA PRO A 27 6.65 -7.02 -7.03
C PRO A 27 6.51 -7.05 -8.55
N HIS A 28 5.35 -7.45 -9.08
CA HIS A 28 5.06 -7.49 -10.52
C HIS A 28 4.59 -6.13 -11.08
N LEU A 29 4.44 -5.10 -10.24
CA LEU A 29 4.15 -3.75 -10.70
C LEU A 29 5.36 -3.16 -11.43
N PRO A 30 5.18 -2.57 -12.63
CA PRO A 30 6.22 -1.76 -13.25
C PRO A 30 6.71 -0.68 -12.29
N GLU A 31 8.01 -0.44 -12.22
CA GLU A 31 8.59 0.49 -11.23
C GLU A 31 7.98 1.90 -11.33
N GLU A 32 7.67 2.36 -12.54
CA GLU A 32 6.99 3.65 -12.73
C GLU A 32 5.59 3.67 -12.10
N GLU A 33 4.81 2.59 -12.30
CA GLU A 33 3.47 2.48 -11.73
C GLU A 33 3.54 2.37 -10.21
N ARG A 34 4.45 1.55 -9.71
CA ARG A 34 4.75 1.46 -8.28
C ARG A 34 5.10 2.83 -7.71
N GLN A 35 5.97 3.60 -8.36
CA GLN A 35 6.36 4.92 -7.90
C GLN A 35 5.20 5.93 -7.96
N ARG A 36 4.36 5.89 -9.00
CA ARG A 36 3.13 6.70 -9.09
C ARG A 36 2.19 6.41 -7.91
N LEU A 37 1.95 5.15 -7.61
CA LEU A 37 1.08 4.73 -6.51
C LEU A 37 1.67 5.09 -5.14
N VAL A 38 2.98 4.98 -4.95
CA VAL A 38 3.67 5.47 -3.75
C VAL A 38 3.50 6.98 -3.60
N ASN A 39 3.65 7.74 -4.68
CA ASN A 39 3.45 9.20 -4.66
C ASN A 39 2.00 9.55 -4.27
N GLU A 40 1.01 8.86 -4.84
CA GLU A 40 -0.40 9.04 -4.50
C GLU A 40 -0.68 8.67 -3.04
N LEU A 41 -0.14 7.56 -2.54
CA LEU A 41 -0.26 7.16 -1.13
C LEU A 41 0.29 8.24 -0.18
N MET A 42 1.46 8.81 -0.51
CA MET A 42 2.08 9.88 0.29
C MET A 42 1.31 11.20 0.19
N SER A 43 0.72 11.49 -0.96
CA SER A 43 -0.20 12.63 -1.16
C SER A 43 -1.45 12.49 -0.30
N ALA A 44 -2.12 11.33 -0.37
CA ALA A 44 -3.32 11.02 0.40
C ALA A 44 -3.08 11.06 1.92
N ARG A 45 -1.94 10.54 2.41
CA ARG A 45 -1.55 10.63 3.83
C ARG A 45 -1.39 12.09 4.29
N ARG A 46 -0.78 12.94 3.47
CA ARG A 46 -0.68 14.38 3.77
C ARG A 46 -2.06 15.03 3.83
N ALA A 47 -2.97 14.68 2.92
CA ALA A 47 -4.35 15.15 2.93
C ALA A 47 -5.12 14.73 4.20
N VAL A 48 -4.93 13.49 4.69
CA VAL A 48 -5.48 13.06 6.00
C VAL A 48 -4.97 13.97 7.11
N GLY A 49 -3.66 14.22 7.16
CA GLY A 49 -3.06 15.09 8.17
C GLY A 49 -3.57 16.54 8.09
N ALA A 50 -3.82 17.07 6.89
CA ALA A 50 -4.40 18.39 6.69
C ALA A 50 -5.86 18.45 7.18
N ALA A 51 -6.68 17.48 6.80
CA ALA A 51 -8.08 17.39 7.20
C ALA A 51 -8.25 17.24 8.73
N LEU A 52 -7.40 16.44 9.37
CA LEU A 52 -7.38 16.31 10.83
C LEU A 52 -7.04 17.63 11.53
N LYS A 53 -6.11 18.43 10.97
CA LYS A 53 -5.73 19.74 11.52
C LYS A 53 -6.83 20.79 11.34
N SER A 54 -7.58 20.75 10.24
CA SER A 54 -8.69 21.66 9.99
C SER A 54 -10.00 21.24 10.66
N GLY A 55 -10.08 20.01 11.17
CA GLY A 55 -11.32 19.43 11.70
C GLY A 55 -12.34 19.04 10.62
N ASP A 56 -11.93 18.99 9.36
CA ASP A 56 -12.80 18.68 8.23
C ASP A 56 -13.00 17.16 8.10
N LYS A 57 -14.18 16.70 8.52
CA LYS A 57 -14.54 15.27 8.54
C LYS A 57 -14.78 14.68 7.16
N GLU A 58 -15.26 15.48 6.22
CA GLU A 58 -15.49 15.01 4.85
C GLU A 58 -14.16 14.84 4.12
N ALA A 59 -13.28 15.84 4.21
CA ALA A 59 -11.94 15.75 3.66
C ALA A 59 -11.13 14.61 4.31
N GLU A 60 -11.31 14.37 5.61
CA GLU A 60 -10.68 13.24 6.31
C GLU A 60 -11.12 11.91 5.69
N THR A 61 -12.43 11.74 5.49
CA THR A 61 -13.02 10.52 4.93
C THR A 61 -12.54 10.27 3.50
N LEU A 62 -12.56 11.30 2.65
CA LEU A 62 -12.07 11.22 1.27
C LEU A 62 -10.58 10.88 1.21
N ALA A 63 -9.76 11.53 2.05
CA ALA A 63 -8.33 11.26 2.09
C ALA A 63 -8.02 9.83 2.57
N ARG A 64 -8.76 9.31 3.57
CA ARG A 64 -8.65 7.92 4.02
C ARG A 64 -9.06 6.92 2.93
N ALA A 65 -10.09 7.23 2.16
CA ALA A 65 -10.50 6.42 1.01
C ALA A 65 -9.39 6.35 -0.05
N ARG A 66 -8.74 7.48 -0.37
CA ARG A 66 -7.58 7.53 -1.28
C ARG A 66 -6.39 6.70 -0.76
N VAL A 67 -6.09 6.78 0.53
CA VAL A 67 -5.07 5.91 1.15
C VAL A 67 -5.41 4.44 0.95
N ASN A 68 -6.68 4.06 1.14
CA ASN A 68 -7.09 2.68 0.96
C ASN A 68 -6.97 2.23 -0.51
N ALA A 69 -7.43 3.05 -1.46
CA ALA A 69 -7.34 2.77 -2.89
C ALA A 69 -5.89 2.59 -3.34
N ALA A 70 -4.98 3.48 -2.93
CA ALA A 70 -3.55 3.38 -3.26
C ALA A 70 -2.93 2.10 -2.69
N LYS A 71 -3.29 1.71 -1.45
CA LYS A 71 -2.80 0.45 -0.85
C LYS A 71 -3.33 -0.80 -1.54
N ILE A 72 -4.59 -0.78 -2.00
CA ILE A 72 -5.16 -1.88 -2.79
C ILE A 72 -4.41 -1.99 -4.13
N ALA A 73 -4.22 -0.86 -4.83
CA ALA A 73 -3.50 -0.84 -6.10
C ALA A 73 -2.02 -1.29 -5.96
N LEU A 74 -1.36 -0.93 -4.85
CA LEU A 74 -0.02 -1.43 -4.52
C LEU A 74 -0.01 -2.93 -4.17
N GLY A 75 -1.16 -3.57 -4.00
CA GLY A 75 -1.26 -4.96 -3.55
C GLY A 75 -1.01 -5.17 -2.06
N GLU A 76 -0.98 -4.10 -1.25
CA GLU A 76 -0.82 -4.18 0.22
C GLU A 76 -2.14 -4.53 0.93
N ARG A 77 -3.26 -4.42 0.22
CA ARG A 77 -4.63 -4.71 0.69
C ARG A 77 -5.47 -5.28 -0.46
N GLY A 78 -6.68 -5.76 -0.15
CA GLY A 78 -7.62 -6.27 -1.15
C GLY A 78 -7.31 -7.71 -1.57
N PRO A 79 -7.61 -8.09 -2.84
CA PRO A 79 -7.21 -9.39 -3.40
C PRO A 79 -5.71 -9.63 -3.25
N LYS A 80 -5.31 -10.88 -3.05
CA LYS A 80 -3.89 -11.24 -2.95
C LYS A 80 -3.33 -11.40 -4.36
N TRP A 81 -2.18 -10.78 -4.62
CA TRP A 81 -1.54 -10.78 -5.94
C TRP A 81 -0.76 -12.07 -6.24
N TRP A 82 -0.60 -12.96 -5.25
CA TRP A 82 0.12 -14.24 -5.39
C TRP A 82 -0.77 -15.47 -5.56
N ASP A 83 -2.09 -15.30 -5.63
CA ASP A 83 -2.99 -16.41 -5.99
C ASP A 83 -3.28 -16.50 -7.48
N GLU A 84 -2.60 -15.73 -8.32
CA GLU A 84 -2.58 -15.97 -9.76
C GLU A 84 -1.61 -17.11 -10.10
N GLY A 85 -1.94 -18.26 -9.53
CA GLY A 85 -1.52 -19.58 -9.96
C GLY A 85 -2.70 -20.33 -10.57
N ASN A 86 -3.40 -19.72 -11.54
CA ASN A 86 -4.01 -20.51 -12.60
C ASN A 86 -3.59 -19.89 -13.92
N GLY A 87 -2.54 -20.45 -14.51
CA GLY A 87 -2.31 -20.31 -15.93
C GLY A 87 -3.48 -20.97 -16.66
N GLU A 88 -4.57 -20.25 -16.84
CA GLU A 88 -5.60 -20.64 -17.78
C GLU A 88 -5.25 -19.98 -19.11
N LYS A 89 -4.31 -20.61 -19.83
CA LYS A 89 -4.48 -20.69 -21.27
C LYS A 89 -5.56 -21.75 -21.50
N ALA A 90 -6.74 -21.30 -21.90
CA ALA A 90 -7.71 -22.09 -22.65
C ALA A 90 -8.03 -21.33 -23.93
#